data_AF-A0ABD2BF38-F1
#
_entry.id   AF-A0ABD2BF38-F1
#
_cell.length_a   1.000
_cell.length_b   1.000
_cell.length_c   1.000
_cell.angle_alpha   90.00
_cell.angle_beta   90.00
_cell.angle_gamma   90.00
#
_symmetry.space_group_name_H-M   'P 1'
#
loop_
_entity.id
_entity.type
_entity.pdbx_description
1 polymer ?
#
loop_
_entity_poly.entity_id
_entity_poly.type
_entity_poly.pdbx_seq_one_letter_code
_entity_poly.pdbx_strand_id
1 'polypeptide(L)'
;MNSIQEEIPTQTEVGLHLGLPLAKVLFAYDHQETKKLLGLIPPLKHVSGDFWISPCAQISKKVLSLPQNNNIIKECTHLGILALGQDLLNKWKAEIEAYMKKECKKQLIDQKYLYEAEKRHAIKVNTRNVHTMWQKYINIIECNIQKELQTELAKVILKCNKEIQKTVIQQRINMTQHMLSKIRKEMSYMVADLYEEFEQTRRLHIENIIADVNEILRKEHIKNNKKIEKLKKEKAESLYVQKVRLETKNIANIMYMLCLERLHSNLEKQKIQNDFQNKLCNMQNIILDLKKILNTTKETSERYQSNNELLQEKFDKINEEFHKFVTFAFNSVPKQTEFVLPSGSIYSEQMDQTSNEKLDKYNRICQYVLVEKQN
;
A
#
# COMPACT_ATOMS: atom_id res chain seq x y z
N MET A 1 86.52 81.33 -45.33
CA MET A 1 86.53 82.77 -45.65
C MET A 1 86.99 83.52 -44.41
N ASN A 2 88.10 84.22 -44.58
CA ASN A 2 88.63 85.34 -43.79
C ASN A 2 89.04 85.08 -42.33
N SER A 3 90.29 84.64 -42.19
CA SER A 3 91.16 84.97 -41.08
C SER A 3 91.22 86.50 -40.92
N ILE A 4 90.71 87.02 -39.81
CA ILE A 4 91.05 88.35 -39.32
C ILE A 4 91.96 88.10 -38.12
N GLN A 5 93.25 88.33 -38.33
CA GLN A 5 94.19 88.55 -37.23
C GLN A 5 93.76 89.87 -36.58
N GLU A 6 93.12 89.81 -35.41
CA GLU A 6 92.88 91.01 -34.60
C GLU A 6 94.10 91.22 -33.70
N GLU A 7 94.91 92.20 -34.09
CA GLU A 7 96.04 92.74 -33.34
C GLU A 7 95.59 93.19 -31.94
N ILE A 8 96.34 92.76 -30.91
CA ILE A 8 96.09 93.15 -29.53
C ILE A 8 96.52 94.63 -29.38
N PRO A 9 95.63 95.53 -28.94
CA PRO A 9 95.90 96.96 -28.89
C PRO A 9 97.01 97.31 -27.89
N THR A 10 97.87 98.22 -28.30
CA THR A 10 99.06 98.64 -27.55
C THR A 10 98.71 99.67 -26.44
N GLN A 11 99.52 99.77 -25.38
CA GLN A 11 99.26 100.64 -24.21
C GLN A 11 98.96 102.11 -24.56
N THR A 12 99.54 102.61 -25.65
CA THR A 12 99.33 103.95 -26.21
C THR A 12 97.95 104.13 -26.87
N GLU A 13 97.42 103.11 -27.53
CA GLU A 13 96.11 103.14 -28.18
C GLU A 13 94.97 103.11 -27.14
N VAL A 14 95.13 102.29 -26.11
CA VAL A 14 94.20 102.26 -24.96
C VAL A 14 94.19 103.62 -24.23
N GLY A 15 95.36 104.26 -24.07
CA GLY A 15 95.48 105.58 -23.47
C GLY A 15 94.85 106.71 -24.29
N LEU A 16 94.94 106.63 -25.63
CA LEU A 16 94.37 107.63 -26.54
C LEU A 16 92.84 107.51 -26.69
N HIS A 17 92.29 106.29 -26.69
CA HIS A 17 90.85 106.08 -26.89
C HIS A 17 90.00 106.19 -25.61
N LEU A 18 90.52 105.81 -24.44
CA LEU A 18 89.76 105.83 -23.18
C LEU A 18 90.03 107.06 -22.31
N GLY A 19 91.08 107.83 -22.63
CA GLY A 19 91.53 108.97 -21.83
C GLY A 19 92.34 108.55 -20.60
N LEU A 20 93.39 109.33 -20.30
CA LEU A 20 94.38 109.10 -19.24
C LEU A 20 93.83 108.73 -17.84
N PRO A 21 92.73 109.32 -17.34
CA PRO A 21 92.19 108.96 -16.03
C PRO A 21 91.55 107.58 -16.01
N LEU A 22 90.81 107.23 -17.08
CA LEU A 22 90.05 105.99 -17.16
C LEU A 22 90.96 104.79 -17.44
N ALA A 23 91.98 104.98 -18.28
CA ALA A 23 93.01 103.97 -18.52
C ALA A 23 93.79 103.60 -17.24
N LYS A 24 94.07 104.57 -16.35
CA LYS A 24 94.71 104.31 -15.06
C LYS A 24 93.86 103.46 -14.11
N VAL A 25 92.53 103.64 -14.12
CA VAL A 25 91.61 102.82 -13.32
C VAL A 25 91.54 101.40 -13.88
N LEU A 26 91.49 101.26 -15.21
CA LEU A 26 91.48 99.96 -15.89
C LEU A 26 92.76 99.16 -15.55
N PHE A 27 93.94 99.78 -15.65
CA PHE A 27 95.22 99.12 -15.31
C PHE A 27 95.36 98.78 -13.80
N ALA A 28 94.66 99.51 -12.93
CA ALA A 28 94.67 99.23 -11.49
C ALA A 28 93.84 97.98 -11.14
N TYR A 29 92.71 97.77 -11.81
CA TYR A 29 91.75 96.70 -11.51
C TYR A 29 91.98 95.37 -12.24
N ASP A 30 92.88 95.32 -13.22
CA ASP A 30 92.99 94.16 -14.10
C ASP A 30 93.76 92.97 -13.49
N HIS A 31 93.38 91.76 -13.92
CA HIS A 31 93.88 90.46 -13.48
C HIS A 31 95.37 90.26 -13.84
N GLN A 32 96.07 89.41 -13.11
CA GLN A 32 97.52 89.24 -13.25
C GLN A 32 97.97 88.71 -14.64
N GLU A 33 97.08 88.08 -15.40
CA GLU A 33 97.37 87.57 -16.74
C GLU A 33 97.23 88.64 -17.85
N THR A 34 96.27 89.54 -17.74
CA THR A 34 96.12 90.70 -18.63
C THR A 34 97.27 91.70 -18.48
N LYS A 35 97.84 91.84 -17.27
CA LYS A 35 99.06 92.63 -17.02
C LYS A 35 100.33 92.09 -17.69
N LYS A 36 100.40 90.76 -17.96
CA LYS A 36 101.50 90.15 -18.73
C LYS A 36 101.34 90.37 -20.24
N LEU A 37 100.12 90.29 -20.76
CA LEU A 37 99.81 90.53 -22.18
C LEU A 37 99.99 92.00 -22.59
N LEU A 38 99.73 92.93 -21.67
CA LEU A 38 99.89 94.39 -21.88
C LEU A 38 101.31 94.92 -21.55
N GLY A 39 102.28 94.05 -21.27
CA GLY A 39 103.68 94.42 -21.06
C GLY A 39 103.98 95.22 -19.79
N LEU A 40 103.12 95.18 -18.76
CA LEU A 40 103.25 96.01 -17.55
C LEU A 40 104.19 95.44 -16.48
N ILE A 41 104.65 94.19 -16.59
CA ILE A 41 105.73 93.61 -15.75
C ILE A 41 106.52 92.59 -16.59
N PRO A 42 107.87 92.66 -16.66
CA PRO A 42 108.76 93.51 -15.88
C PRO A 42 109.06 94.86 -16.58
N PRO A 43 109.26 95.96 -15.82
CA PRO A 43 109.53 97.27 -16.39
C PRO A 43 110.83 97.29 -17.19
N LEU A 44 110.71 97.44 -18.51
CA LEU A 44 111.84 97.68 -19.41
C LEU A 44 112.32 99.12 -19.28
N LYS A 45 113.62 99.26 -19.04
CA LYS A 45 114.38 100.51 -18.98
C LYS A 45 114.22 101.29 -20.28
N HIS A 46 113.68 102.50 -20.21
CA HIS A 46 113.77 103.46 -21.31
C HIS A 46 115.08 104.24 -21.18
N VAL A 47 115.91 104.14 -22.22
CA VAL A 47 117.11 104.93 -22.50
C VAL A 47 116.76 105.91 -23.61
N SER A 48 116.97 107.20 -23.38
CA SER A 48 117.29 108.29 -24.34
C SER A 48 117.12 109.63 -23.58
N GLY A 49 118.13 110.50 -23.39
CA GLY A 49 119.46 110.51 -23.95
C GLY A 49 120.45 111.33 -23.12
N ASP A 50 121.70 110.88 -23.21
CA ASP A 50 123.01 111.51 -23.11
C ASP A 50 123.16 112.94 -22.55
N PHE A 51 123.90 113.02 -21.44
CA PHE A 51 125.18 113.74 -21.43
C PHE A 51 126.27 112.80 -20.89
N TRP A 52 127.25 112.51 -21.73
CA TRP A 52 128.34 111.59 -21.49
C TRP A 52 129.53 112.34 -20.87
N ILE A 53 129.93 112.00 -19.63
CA ILE A 53 131.33 112.09 -19.12
C ILE A 53 131.45 110.95 -18.06
N SER A 54 131.82 109.73 -18.47
CA SER A 54 133.18 109.14 -18.57
C SER A 54 133.60 108.34 -17.31
N PRO A 55 133.62 107.00 -17.37
CA PRO A 55 134.21 106.14 -16.34
C PRO A 55 135.72 106.00 -16.55
N CYS A 56 136.44 107.12 -16.35
CA CYS A 56 137.87 107.17 -16.03
C CYS A 56 138.13 108.35 -15.09
N ALA A 57 137.52 108.32 -13.90
CA ALA A 57 138.01 109.00 -12.71
C ALA A 57 138.08 107.99 -11.57
N GLN A 58 138.89 106.96 -11.78
CA GLN A 58 139.62 106.28 -10.71
C GLN A 58 140.26 107.36 -9.81
N ILE A 59 140.10 107.15 -8.50
CA ILE A 59 140.92 107.76 -7.44
C ILE A 59 140.59 109.22 -7.10
N SER A 60 139.81 109.40 -6.03
CA SER A 60 140.06 110.44 -5.02
C SER A 60 139.62 109.86 -3.66
N LYS A 61 140.54 109.45 -2.78
CA LYS A 61 141.18 110.35 -1.81
C LYS A 61 140.26 111.50 -1.39
N LYS A 62 139.29 111.19 -0.53
CA LYS A 62 139.01 111.97 0.69
C LYS A 62 139.38 111.04 1.84
N VAL A 63 140.63 111.06 2.31
CA VAL A 63 141.01 111.87 3.49
C VAL A 63 139.97 111.56 4.57
N LEU A 64 140.08 110.45 5.32
CA LEU A 64 141.04 110.30 6.42
C LEU A 64 141.62 111.65 6.85
N SER A 65 140.74 112.58 7.23
CA SER A 65 141.09 113.52 8.27
C SER A 65 141.16 112.66 9.52
N LEU A 66 142.37 112.25 9.90
CA LEU A 66 142.69 111.73 11.20
C LEU A 66 142.22 112.78 12.23
N PRO A 67 141.17 112.57 13.05
CA PRO A 67 141.01 113.37 14.25
C PRO A 67 141.83 112.63 15.30
N GLN A 68 142.92 113.26 15.74
CA GLN A 68 143.63 112.85 16.93
C GLN A 68 142.66 112.92 18.13
N ASN A 69 141.94 111.82 18.42
CA ASN A 69 141.33 111.54 19.72
C ASN A 69 140.69 110.13 19.74
N ASN A 70 141.32 109.21 20.48
CA ASN A 70 140.88 107.82 20.69
C ASN A 70 139.47 107.66 21.30
N ASN A 71 138.86 108.74 21.80
CA ASN A 71 137.55 108.68 22.46
C ASN A 71 136.38 108.60 21.48
N ILE A 72 136.47 109.25 20.31
CA ILE A 72 135.37 109.30 19.33
C ILE A 72 135.18 107.96 18.61
N ILE A 73 136.28 107.23 18.35
CA ILE A 73 136.24 105.89 17.74
C ILE A 73 135.56 104.90 18.69
N LYS A 74 135.87 104.95 19.99
CA LYS A 74 135.24 104.08 21.02
C LYS A 74 133.72 104.31 21.09
N GLU A 75 133.30 105.57 21.06
CA GLU A 75 131.89 105.94 21.12
C GLU A 75 131.11 105.53 19.86
N CYS A 76 131.68 105.74 18.67
CA CYS A 76 131.09 105.24 17.42
C CYS A 76 131.02 103.70 17.36
N THR A 77 132.04 102.99 17.87
CA THR A 77 131.98 101.51 17.97
C THR A 77 130.96 101.04 19.01
N HIS A 78 130.80 101.74 20.14
CA HIS A 78 129.81 101.41 21.17
C HIS A 78 128.38 101.63 20.66
N LEU A 79 128.13 102.74 19.95
CA LEU A 79 126.85 103.00 19.30
C LEU A 79 126.54 101.97 18.21
N GLY A 80 127.54 101.54 17.44
CA GLY A 80 127.38 100.46 16.45
C GLY A 80 127.03 99.11 17.10
N ILE A 81 127.68 98.75 18.21
CA ILE A 81 127.38 97.52 18.96
C ILE A 81 125.99 97.59 19.59
N LEU A 82 125.58 98.75 20.12
CA LEU A 82 124.23 98.94 20.66
C LEU A 82 123.16 98.85 19.57
N ALA A 83 123.39 99.46 18.40
CA ALA A 83 122.46 99.36 17.28
C ALA A 83 122.33 97.91 16.78
N LEU A 84 123.45 97.19 16.62
CA LEU A 84 123.44 95.76 16.27
C LEU A 84 122.76 94.90 17.34
N GLY A 85 122.99 95.19 18.62
CA GLY A 85 122.33 94.52 19.74
C GLY A 85 120.83 94.78 19.75
N GLN A 86 120.41 96.01 19.45
CA GLN A 86 119.00 96.39 19.34
C GLN A 86 118.32 95.71 18.14
N ASP A 87 118.99 95.64 16.99
CA ASP A 87 118.49 94.96 15.80
C ASP A 87 118.40 93.44 16.01
N LEU A 88 119.40 92.83 16.65
CA LEU A 88 119.35 91.41 17.03
C LEU A 88 118.23 91.13 18.04
N LEU A 89 118.05 91.99 19.04
CA LEU A 89 116.98 91.88 20.03
C LEU A 89 115.60 92.01 19.36
N ASN A 90 115.45 92.95 18.42
CA ASN A 90 114.20 93.14 17.67
C ASN A 90 113.90 91.94 16.76
N LYS A 91 114.91 91.37 16.08
CA LYS A 91 114.76 90.13 15.31
C LYS A 91 114.35 88.95 16.19
N TRP A 92 115.05 88.74 17.31
CA TRP A 92 114.71 87.69 18.27
C TRP A 92 113.30 87.87 18.85
N LYS A 93 112.90 89.10 19.20
CA LYS A 93 111.53 89.40 19.65
C LYS A 93 110.50 89.09 18.56
N ALA A 94 110.76 89.48 17.32
CA ALA A 94 109.87 89.20 16.20
C ALA A 94 109.75 87.70 15.90
N GLU A 95 110.84 86.94 15.99
CA GLU A 95 110.86 85.48 15.82
C GLU A 95 110.09 84.77 16.94
N ILE A 96 110.32 85.16 18.21
CA ILE A 96 109.57 84.63 19.35
C ILE A 96 108.08 84.97 19.22
N GLU A 97 107.73 86.22 18.88
CA GLU A 97 106.33 86.60 18.67
C GLU A 97 105.69 85.83 17.51
N ALA A 98 106.40 85.62 16.41
CA ALA A 98 105.91 84.86 15.27
C ALA A 98 105.68 83.39 15.64
N TYR A 99 106.61 82.79 16.39
CA TYR A 99 106.48 81.44 16.93
C TYR A 99 105.29 81.33 17.88
N MET A 100 105.17 82.22 18.86
CA MET A 100 104.06 82.24 19.82
C MET A 100 102.72 82.49 19.14
N LYS A 101 102.65 83.37 18.14
CA LYS A 101 101.43 83.58 17.33
C LYS A 101 101.07 82.32 16.54
N LYS A 102 102.06 81.61 15.99
CA LYS A 102 101.84 80.36 15.25
C LYS A 102 101.33 79.25 16.17
N GLU A 103 101.96 79.07 17.33
CA GLU A 103 101.56 78.06 18.31
C GLU A 103 100.18 78.37 18.92
N CYS A 104 99.91 79.64 19.24
CA CYS A 104 98.59 80.08 19.70
C CYS A 104 97.51 79.83 18.63
N LYS A 105 97.79 80.13 17.35
CA LYS A 105 96.87 79.80 16.25
C LYS A 105 96.62 78.29 16.12
N LYS A 106 97.66 77.48 16.27
CA LYS A 106 97.55 76.01 16.23
C LYS A 106 96.68 75.50 17.37
N GLN A 107 96.93 75.94 18.60
CA GLN A 107 96.11 75.59 19.76
C GLN A 107 94.65 76.01 19.61
N LEU A 108 94.38 77.20 19.05
CA LEU A 108 93.01 77.64 18.76
C LEU A 108 92.32 76.74 17.72
N ILE A 109 93.04 76.32 16.68
CA ILE A 109 92.53 75.39 15.67
C ILE A 109 92.23 74.02 16.30
N ASP A 110 93.16 73.50 17.11
CA ASP A 110 93.01 72.20 17.77
C ASP A 110 91.83 72.21 18.77
N GLN A 111 91.68 73.28 19.56
CA GLN A 111 90.52 73.47 20.44
C GLN A 111 89.20 73.55 19.66
N LYS A 112 89.19 74.25 18.52
CA LYS A 112 88.00 74.30 17.66
C LYS A 112 87.63 72.91 17.15
N TYR A 113 88.60 72.11 16.67
CA TYR A 113 88.34 70.75 16.22
C TYR A 113 87.85 69.84 17.34
N LEU A 114 88.42 69.96 18.55
CA LEU A 114 87.95 69.20 19.71
C LEU A 114 86.50 69.54 20.06
N TYR A 115 86.15 70.82 20.11
CA TYR A 115 84.79 71.27 20.36
C TYR A 115 83.80 70.77 19.28
N GLU A 116 84.18 70.81 18.01
CA GLU A 116 83.37 70.26 16.93
C GLU A 116 83.20 68.73 17.06
N ALA A 117 84.23 68.01 17.47
CA ALA A 117 84.18 66.56 17.71
C ALA A 117 83.27 66.20 18.89
N GLU A 118 83.37 66.95 20.00
CA GLU A 118 82.48 66.81 21.17
C GLU A 118 81.03 67.08 20.80
N LYS A 119 80.75 68.14 20.03
CA LYS A 119 79.41 68.43 19.52
C LYS A 119 78.86 67.28 18.68
N ARG A 120 79.65 66.73 17.75
CA ARG A 120 79.26 65.57 16.94
C ARG A 120 79.02 64.33 17.80
N HIS A 121 79.84 64.10 18.81
CA HIS A 121 79.68 62.99 19.73
C HIS A 121 78.40 63.12 20.55
N ALA A 122 78.14 64.29 21.13
CA ALA A 122 76.92 64.58 21.88
C ALA A 122 75.66 64.42 21.02
N ILE A 123 75.67 64.93 19.78
CA ILE A 123 74.57 64.72 18.82
C ILE A 123 74.38 63.22 18.56
N LYS A 124 75.46 62.48 18.27
CA LYS A 124 75.39 61.04 17.97
C LYS A 124 74.84 60.22 19.14
N VAL A 125 75.26 60.53 20.37
CA VAL A 125 74.74 59.87 21.58
C VAL A 125 73.26 60.21 21.76
N ASN A 126 72.87 61.47 21.62
CA ASN A 126 71.47 61.87 21.74
C ASN A 126 70.59 61.23 20.66
N THR A 127 71.02 61.21 19.39
CA THR A 127 70.30 60.55 18.29
C THR A 127 70.12 59.06 18.56
N ARG A 128 71.15 58.37 19.09
CA ARG A 128 71.02 56.96 19.49
C ARG A 128 70.02 56.77 20.62
N ASN A 129 70.09 57.60 21.67
CA ASN A 129 69.16 57.52 22.79
C ASN A 129 67.71 57.72 22.32
N VAL A 130 67.46 58.75 21.52
CA VAL A 130 66.14 59.01 20.91
C VAL A 130 65.70 57.83 20.05
N HIS A 131 66.58 57.28 19.20
CA HIS A 131 66.26 56.11 18.38
C HIS A 131 65.90 54.88 19.23
N THR A 132 66.66 54.58 20.29
CA THR A 132 66.36 53.45 21.19
C THR A 132 65.05 53.64 21.94
N MET A 133 64.70 54.87 22.31
CA MET A 133 63.42 55.19 22.96
C MET A 133 62.25 54.92 22.00
N TRP A 134 62.34 55.42 20.77
CA TRP A 134 61.31 55.19 19.74
C TRP A 134 61.21 53.73 19.35
N GLN A 135 62.34 53.02 19.22
CA GLN A 135 62.34 51.60 18.92
C GLN A 135 61.65 50.77 20.00
N LYS A 136 61.89 51.09 21.29
CA LYS A 136 61.15 50.47 22.39
C LYS A 136 59.65 50.74 22.30
N TYR A 137 59.26 51.98 21.99
CA TYR A 137 57.86 52.35 21.85
C TYR A 137 57.18 51.62 20.67
N ILE A 138 57.85 51.54 19.52
CA ILE A 138 57.39 50.79 18.35
C ILE A 138 57.21 49.32 18.69
N ASN A 139 58.20 48.68 19.33
CA ASN A 139 58.10 47.27 19.71
C ASN A 139 56.94 47.00 20.68
N ILE A 140 56.64 47.94 21.59
CA ILE A 140 55.47 47.82 22.49
C ILE A 140 54.17 47.89 21.69
N ILE A 141 54.06 48.85 20.76
CA ILE A 141 52.88 48.98 19.88
C ILE A 141 52.71 47.73 19.02
N GLU A 142 53.76 47.25 18.37
CA GLU A 142 53.72 46.04 17.54
C GLU A 142 53.25 44.82 18.36
N CYS A 143 53.76 44.65 19.58
CA CYS A 143 53.34 43.57 20.47
C CYS A 143 51.86 43.70 20.88
N ASN A 144 51.38 44.92 21.15
CA ASN A 144 49.97 45.17 21.50
C ASN A 144 49.05 44.89 20.31
N ILE A 145 49.39 45.40 19.12
CA ILE A 145 48.64 45.15 17.88
C ILE A 145 48.61 43.66 17.56
N GLN A 146 49.73 42.96 17.72
CA GLN A 146 49.79 41.52 17.48
C GLN A 146 48.87 40.74 18.43
N LYS A 147 48.82 41.12 19.71
CA LYS A 147 47.92 40.49 20.70
C LYS A 147 46.45 40.76 20.40
N GLU A 148 46.10 42.00 20.05
CA GLU A 148 44.73 42.36 19.65
C GLU A 148 44.32 41.61 18.39
N LEU A 149 45.19 41.57 17.38
CA LEU A 149 44.95 40.83 16.13
C LEU A 149 44.75 39.34 16.40
N GLN A 150 45.58 38.71 17.24
CA GLN A 150 45.41 37.30 17.62
C GLN A 150 44.08 37.06 18.33
N THR A 151 43.67 37.99 19.19
CA THR A 151 42.40 37.89 19.93
C THR A 151 41.20 38.00 18.99
N GLU A 152 41.21 38.96 18.07
CA GLU A 152 40.14 39.12 17.08
C GLU A 152 40.10 37.97 16.08
N LEU A 153 41.26 37.49 15.61
CA LEU A 153 41.35 36.29 14.79
C LEU A 153 40.74 35.07 15.50
N ALA A 154 41.05 34.86 16.78
CA ALA A 154 40.47 33.77 17.56
C ALA A 154 38.93 33.91 17.68
N LYS A 155 38.41 35.12 17.90
CA LYS A 155 36.95 35.38 17.94
C LYS A 155 36.29 35.07 16.60
N VAL A 156 36.89 35.51 15.49
CA VAL A 156 36.38 35.25 14.13
C VAL A 156 36.40 33.76 13.81
N ILE A 157 37.49 33.06 14.14
CA ILE A 157 37.60 31.60 13.96
C ILE A 157 36.52 30.88 14.76
N LEU A 158 36.30 31.24 16.03
CA LEU A 158 35.24 30.64 16.86
C LEU A 158 33.85 30.88 16.28
N LYS A 159 33.56 32.09 15.78
CA LYS A 159 32.28 32.40 15.13
C LYS A 159 32.10 31.59 13.85
N CYS A 160 33.13 31.52 13.01
CA CYS A 160 33.12 30.75 11.77
C CYS A 160 32.89 29.26 12.06
N ASN A 161 33.61 28.68 13.02
CA ASN A 161 33.44 27.29 13.43
C ASN A 161 32.02 27.00 13.93
N LYS A 162 31.41 27.91 14.70
CA LYS A 162 30.01 27.76 15.15
C LYS A 162 29.03 27.74 13.97
N GLU A 163 29.19 28.62 12.99
CA GLU A 163 28.33 28.65 11.80
C GLU A 163 28.55 27.44 10.89
N ILE A 164 29.80 27.00 10.71
CA ILE A 164 30.12 25.76 10.00
C ILE A 164 29.48 24.56 10.71
N GLN A 165 29.58 24.48 12.04
CA GLN A 165 28.94 23.38 12.78
C GLN A 165 27.43 23.38 12.65
N LYS A 166 26.77 24.55 12.75
CA LYS A 166 25.32 24.67 12.56
C LYS A 166 24.90 24.22 11.15
N THR A 167 25.60 24.68 10.12
CA THR A 167 25.29 24.31 8.73
C THR A 167 25.51 22.82 8.47
N VAL A 168 26.60 22.25 9.00
CA VAL A 168 26.87 20.80 8.93
C VAL A 168 25.77 19.99 9.63
N ILE A 169 25.38 20.39 10.86
CA ILE A 169 24.31 19.70 11.60
C ILE A 169 22.99 19.80 10.83
N GLN A 170 22.64 20.98 10.31
CA GLN A 170 21.41 21.17 9.54
C GLN A 170 21.40 20.31 8.26
N GLN A 171 22.52 20.27 7.53
CA GLN A 171 22.65 19.41 6.35
C GLN A 171 22.52 17.94 6.70
N ARG A 172 23.12 17.48 7.82
CA ARG A 172 22.97 16.10 8.30
C ARG A 172 21.51 15.78 8.65
N ILE A 173 20.80 16.69 9.32
CA ILE A 173 19.37 16.51 9.65
C ILE A 173 18.54 16.40 8.37
N ASN A 174 18.73 17.34 7.42
CA ASN A 174 18.00 17.35 6.16
C ASN A 174 18.27 16.08 5.33
N MET A 175 19.52 15.64 5.24
CA MET A 175 19.90 14.43 4.52
C MET A 175 19.33 13.18 5.17
N THR A 176 19.36 13.10 6.51
CA THR A 176 18.75 12.00 7.26
C THR A 176 17.24 11.93 7.04
N GLN A 177 16.54 13.07 7.12
CA GLN A 177 15.10 13.14 6.86
C GLN A 177 14.75 12.73 5.42
N HIS A 178 15.53 13.19 4.44
CA HIS A 178 15.36 12.80 3.04
C HIS A 178 15.55 11.30 2.83
N MET A 179 16.63 10.72 3.37
CA MET A 179 16.91 9.29 3.29
C MET A 179 15.83 8.46 3.98
N LEU A 180 15.38 8.86 5.18
CA LEU A 180 14.27 8.19 5.88
C LEU A 180 12.97 8.25 5.08
N SER A 181 12.67 9.38 4.44
CA SER A 181 11.50 9.52 3.57
C SER A 181 11.58 8.57 2.37
N LYS A 182 12.74 8.45 1.73
CA LYS A 182 12.97 7.50 0.63
C LYS A 182 12.83 6.06 1.10
N ILE A 183 13.46 5.67 2.21
CA ILE A 183 13.36 4.32 2.78
C ILE A 183 11.90 3.98 3.10
N ARG A 184 11.14 4.91 3.70
CA ARG A 184 9.71 4.68 3.98
C ARG A 184 8.91 4.42 2.71
N LYS A 185 9.15 5.19 1.64
CA LYS A 185 8.46 4.97 0.36
C LYS A 185 8.77 3.60 -0.23
N GLU A 186 10.05 3.24 -0.30
CA GLU A 186 10.48 1.91 -0.77
C GLU A 186 9.89 0.78 0.08
N MET A 187 9.90 0.94 1.41
CA MET A 187 9.30 -0.03 2.32
C MET A 187 7.78 -0.16 2.12
N SER A 188 7.08 0.96 1.90
CA SER A 188 5.65 0.93 1.58
C SER A 188 5.36 0.22 0.25
N TYR A 189 6.20 0.42 -0.78
CA TYR A 189 6.08 -0.31 -2.05
C TYR A 189 6.32 -1.81 -1.85
N MET A 190 7.40 -2.21 -1.16
CA MET A 190 7.68 -3.63 -0.89
C MET A 190 6.58 -4.30 -0.06
N VAL A 191 6.04 -3.62 0.95
CA VAL A 191 4.95 -4.17 1.77
C VAL A 191 3.68 -4.35 0.94
N ALA A 192 3.35 -3.40 0.06
CA ALA A 192 2.19 -3.52 -0.82
C ALA A 192 2.35 -4.69 -1.80
N ASP A 193 3.53 -4.83 -2.41
CA ASP A 193 3.88 -5.89 -3.35
C ASP A 193 3.81 -7.27 -2.68
N LEU A 194 4.47 -7.45 -1.53
CA LEU A 194 4.40 -8.69 -0.74
C LEU A 194 2.98 -9.03 -0.30
N TYR A 195 2.17 -8.03 0.05
CA TYR A 195 0.78 -8.26 0.44
C TYR A 195 -0.07 -8.68 -0.75
N GLU A 196 0.17 -8.12 -1.93
CA GLU A 196 -0.49 -8.52 -3.17
C GLU A 196 -0.14 -9.96 -3.56
N GLU A 197 1.15 -10.32 -3.56
CA GLU A 197 1.60 -11.71 -3.81
C GLU A 197 0.99 -12.70 -2.81
N PHE A 198 0.95 -12.33 -1.53
CA PHE A 198 0.33 -13.15 -0.49
C PHE A 198 -1.17 -13.34 -0.75
N GLU A 199 -1.90 -12.27 -1.05
CA GLU A 199 -3.33 -12.35 -1.35
C GLU A 199 -3.62 -13.17 -2.60
N GLN A 200 -2.81 -13.05 -3.65
CA GLN A 200 -2.92 -13.88 -4.85
C GLN A 200 -2.70 -15.37 -4.52
N THR A 201 -1.64 -15.69 -3.76
CA THR A 201 -1.34 -17.06 -3.32
C THR A 201 -2.47 -17.62 -2.45
N ARG A 202 -3.01 -16.81 -1.53
CA ARG A 202 -4.14 -17.18 -0.67
C ARG A 202 -5.39 -17.48 -1.48
N ARG A 203 -5.71 -16.66 -2.49
CA ARG A 203 -6.86 -16.89 -3.39
C ARG A 203 -6.70 -18.19 -4.16
N LEU A 204 -5.55 -18.43 -4.77
CA LEU A 204 -5.25 -19.68 -5.48
C LEU A 204 -5.39 -20.91 -4.56
N HIS A 205 -4.91 -20.81 -3.32
CA HIS A 205 -5.04 -21.89 -2.36
C HIS A 205 -6.51 -22.19 -1.99
N ILE A 206 -7.31 -21.14 -1.79
CA ILE A 206 -8.77 -21.29 -1.54
C ILE A 206 -9.46 -21.91 -2.74
N GLU A 207 -9.15 -21.47 -3.96
CA GLU A 207 -9.72 -22.02 -5.19
C GLU A 207 -9.38 -23.51 -5.36
N ASN A 208 -8.14 -23.90 -5.05
CA ASN A 208 -7.71 -25.30 -5.06
C ASN A 208 -8.48 -26.13 -4.03
N ILE A 209 -8.65 -25.64 -2.79
CA ILE A 209 -9.45 -26.34 -1.76
C ILE A 209 -10.91 -26.48 -2.22
N ILE A 210 -11.50 -25.44 -2.81
CA ILE A 210 -12.86 -25.50 -3.34
C ILE A 210 -12.96 -26.55 -4.46
N ALA A 211 -11.96 -26.61 -5.36
CA ALA A 211 -11.91 -27.61 -6.41
C ALA A 211 -11.84 -29.04 -5.84
N ASP A 212 -10.97 -29.28 -4.85
CA ASP A 212 -10.81 -30.58 -4.19
C ASP A 212 -12.11 -31.01 -3.47
N VAL A 213 -12.72 -30.10 -2.70
CA VAL A 213 -13.99 -30.36 -2.01
C VAL A 213 -15.10 -30.67 -3.02
N ASN A 214 -15.17 -29.92 -4.12
CA ASN A 214 -16.15 -30.18 -5.18
C ASN A 214 -15.94 -31.55 -5.83
N GLU A 215 -14.69 -31.99 -6.00
CA GLU A 215 -14.40 -33.33 -6.52
C GLU A 215 -14.86 -34.43 -5.54
N ILE A 216 -14.60 -34.26 -4.24
CA ILE A 216 -15.06 -35.18 -3.19
C ILE A 216 -16.59 -35.24 -3.17
N LEU A 217 -17.27 -34.09 -3.19
CA LEU A 217 -18.73 -34.01 -3.22
C LEU A 217 -19.30 -34.71 -4.46
N ARG A 218 -18.73 -34.50 -5.64
CA ARG A 218 -19.15 -35.21 -6.87
C ARG A 218 -19.02 -36.72 -6.73
N LYS A 219 -17.91 -37.22 -6.18
CA LYS A 219 -17.69 -38.66 -5.96
C LYS A 219 -18.73 -39.23 -4.98
N GLU A 220 -18.99 -38.55 -3.87
CA GLU A 220 -20.00 -38.99 -2.89
C GLU A 220 -21.42 -38.90 -3.44
N HIS A 221 -21.78 -37.88 -4.23
CA HIS A 221 -23.07 -37.82 -4.92
C HIS A 221 -23.29 -39.00 -5.86
N ILE A 222 -22.27 -39.38 -6.65
CA ILE A 222 -22.35 -40.55 -7.53
C ILE A 222 -22.56 -41.83 -6.73
N LYS A 223 -21.84 -42.00 -5.62
CA LYS A 223 -21.96 -43.16 -4.72
C LYS A 223 -23.35 -43.23 -4.06
N ASN A 224 -23.85 -42.11 -3.56
CA ASN A 224 -25.18 -42.02 -2.98
C ASN A 224 -26.28 -42.27 -4.02
N ASN A 225 -26.17 -41.73 -5.23
CA ASN A 225 -27.11 -42.01 -6.31
C ASN A 225 -27.15 -43.51 -6.66
N LYS A 226 -25.99 -44.17 -6.75
CA LYS A 226 -25.92 -45.63 -6.95
C LYS A 226 -26.62 -46.40 -5.81
N LYS A 227 -26.43 -45.97 -4.56
CA LYS A 227 -27.09 -46.59 -3.40
C LYS A 227 -28.61 -46.37 -3.41
N ILE A 228 -29.07 -45.16 -3.73
CA ILE A 228 -30.49 -44.83 -3.86
C ILE A 228 -31.13 -45.67 -4.98
N GLU A 229 -30.50 -45.78 -6.14
CA GLU A 229 -31.01 -46.59 -7.25
C GLU A 229 -31.09 -48.08 -6.87
N LYS A 230 -30.09 -48.61 -6.15
CA LYS A 230 -30.15 -49.98 -5.62
C LYS A 230 -31.33 -50.17 -4.65
N LEU A 231 -31.50 -49.26 -3.70
CA LEU A 231 -32.62 -49.31 -2.75
C LEU A 231 -33.99 -49.17 -3.42
N LYS A 232 -34.10 -48.32 -4.45
CA LYS A 232 -35.32 -48.19 -5.25
C LYS A 232 -35.67 -49.51 -5.94
N LYS A 233 -34.69 -50.18 -6.55
CA LYS A 233 -34.88 -51.49 -7.19
C LYS A 233 -35.31 -52.55 -6.19
N GLU A 234 -34.58 -52.69 -5.08
CA GLU A 234 -34.93 -53.64 -4.00
C GLU A 234 -36.34 -53.38 -3.45
N LYS A 235 -36.72 -52.12 -3.27
CA LYS A 235 -38.05 -51.75 -2.79
C LYS A 235 -39.14 -52.02 -3.82
N ALA A 236 -38.89 -51.76 -5.10
CA ALA A 236 -39.82 -52.05 -6.19
C ALA A 236 -40.07 -53.55 -6.32
N GLU A 237 -39.02 -54.37 -6.25
CA GLU A 237 -39.11 -55.83 -6.23
C GLU A 237 -39.90 -56.33 -5.02
N SER A 238 -39.61 -55.82 -3.82
CA SER A 238 -40.34 -56.16 -2.61
C SER A 238 -41.83 -55.80 -2.70
N LEU A 239 -42.16 -54.62 -3.22
CA LEU A 239 -43.55 -54.20 -3.44
C LEU A 239 -44.25 -55.07 -4.47
N TYR A 240 -43.56 -55.45 -5.56
CA TYR A 240 -44.10 -56.37 -6.56
C TYR A 240 -44.44 -57.72 -5.95
N VAL A 241 -43.53 -58.32 -5.18
CA VAL A 241 -43.77 -59.59 -4.47
C VAL A 241 -44.94 -59.46 -3.48
N GLN A 242 -45.00 -58.36 -2.72
CA GLN A 242 -46.14 -58.11 -1.81
C GLN A 242 -47.46 -57.99 -2.55
N LYS A 243 -47.49 -57.29 -3.69
CA LYS A 243 -48.68 -57.16 -4.54
C LYS A 243 -49.17 -58.53 -5.02
N VAL A 244 -48.29 -59.34 -5.61
CA VAL A 244 -48.63 -60.69 -6.09
C VAL A 244 -49.12 -61.58 -4.94
N ARG A 245 -48.48 -61.49 -3.77
CA ARG A 245 -48.91 -62.24 -2.57
C ARG A 245 -50.31 -61.82 -2.11
N LEU A 246 -50.62 -60.52 -2.13
CA LEU A 246 -51.94 -60.00 -1.77
C LEU A 246 -52.99 -60.42 -2.80
N GLU A 247 -52.70 -60.35 -4.09
CA GLU A 247 -53.57 -60.82 -5.17
C GLU A 247 -53.88 -62.32 -5.01
N THR A 248 -52.86 -63.14 -4.75
CA THR A 248 -53.01 -64.58 -4.50
C THR A 248 -53.88 -64.84 -3.26
N LYS A 249 -53.64 -64.12 -2.17
CA LYS A 249 -54.46 -64.23 -0.94
C LYS A 249 -55.91 -63.81 -1.20
N ASN A 250 -56.12 -62.78 -2.00
CA ASN A 250 -57.45 -62.32 -2.37
C ASN A 250 -58.19 -63.39 -3.20
N ILE A 251 -57.54 -63.97 -4.20
CA ILE A 251 -58.09 -65.07 -5.01
C ILE A 251 -58.43 -66.27 -4.10
N ALA A 252 -57.53 -66.65 -3.19
CA ALA A 252 -57.77 -67.74 -2.25
C ALA A 252 -58.98 -67.47 -1.34
N ASN A 253 -59.14 -66.24 -0.85
CA ASN A 253 -60.30 -65.83 -0.05
C ASN A 253 -61.60 -65.91 -0.87
N ILE A 254 -61.59 -65.45 -2.13
CA ILE A 254 -62.75 -65.55 -3.03
C ILE A 254 -63.10 -67.02 -3.27
N MET A 255 -62.12 -67.87 -3.56
CA MET A 255 -62.33 -69.32 -3.72
C MET A 255 -62.91 -69.96 -2.46
N TYR A 256 -62.40 -69.61 -1.28
CA TYR A 256 -62.91 -70.09 0.00
C TYR A 256 -64.38 -69.69 0.21
N MET A 257 -64.72 -68.43 -0.03
CA MET A 257 -66.11 -67.95 0.02
C MET A 257 -67.01 -68.71 -0.96
N LEU A 258 -66.57 -68.90 -2.21
CA LEU A 258 -67.33 -69.67 -3.20
C LEU A 258 -67.55 -71.12 -2.76
N CYS A 259 -66.57 -71.76 -2.13
CA CYS A 259 -66.71 -73.10 -1.57
C CYS A 259 -67.71 -73.15 -0.40
N LEU A 260 -67.68 -72.16 0.50
CA LEU A 260 -68.65 -72.03 1.58
C LEU A 260 -70.08 -71.83 1.05
N GLU A 261 -70.27 -70.93 0.08
CA GLU A 261 -71.55 -70.71 -0.57
C GLU A 261 -72.06 -71.97 -1.28
N ARG A 262 -71.18 -72.70 -1.96
CA ARG A 262 -71.53 -73.98 -2.58
C ARG A 262 -71.96 -75.02 -1.54
N LEU A 263 -71.29 -75.09 -0.40
CA LEU A 263 -71.65 -75.98 0.69
C LEU A 263 -73.01 -75.59 1.29
N HIS A 264 -73.23 -74.29 1.52
CA HIS A 264 -74.51 -73.76 2.00
C HIS A 264 -75.65 -74.10 1.03
N SER A 265 -75.48 -73.82 -0.25
CA SER A 265 -76.45 -74.15 -1.30
C SER A 265 -76.75 -75.65 -1.37
N ASN A 266 -75.73 -76.50 -1.22
CA ASN A 266 -75.93 -77.95 -1.16
C ASN A 266 -76.74 -78.39 0.07
N LEU A 267 -76.48 -77.81 1.25
CA LEU A 267 -77.24 -78.08 2.47
C LEU A 267 -78.68 -77.62 2.34
N GLU A 268 -78.93 -76.44 1.78
CA GLU A 268 -80.28 -75.95 1.49
C GLU A 268 -81.00 -76.88 0.50
N LYS A 269 -80.32 -77.30 -0.57
CA LYS A 269 -80.87 -78.25 -1.54
C LYS A 269 -81.23 -79.58 -0.89
N GLN A 270 -80.37 -80.12 -0.02
CA GLN A 270 -80.66 -81.34 0.74
C GLN A 270 -81.85 -81.17 1.68
N LYS A 271 -81.96 -80.02 2.37
CA LYS A 271 -83.09 -79.70 3.24
C LYS A 271 -84.40 -79.67 2.44
N ILE A 272 -84.41 -78.96 1.32
CA ILE A 272 -85.57 -78.90 0.41
C ILE A 272 -85.93 -80.30 -0.11
N GLN A 273 -84.93 -81.11 -0.51
CA GLN A 273 -85.16 -82.47 -0.98
C GLN A 273 -85.76 -83.37 0.10
N ASN A 274 -85.26 -83.29 1.35
CA ASN A 274 -85.81 -84.02 2.48
C ASN A 274 -87.26 -83.59 2.78
N ASP A 275 -87.55 -82.29 2.74
CA ASP A 275 -88.91 -81.77 2.92
C ASP A 275 -89.86 -82.32 1.85
N PHE A 276 -89.42 -82.38 0.59
CA PHE A 276 -90.20 -82.98 -0.49
C PHE A 276 -90.35 -84.49 -0.33
N GLN A 277 -89.32 -85.22 0.07
CA GLN A 277 -89.42 -86.65 0.36
C GLN A 277 -90.40 -86.92 1.50
N ASN A 278 -90.35 -86.14 2.58
CA ASN A 278 -91.29 -86.25 3.69
C ASN A 278 -92.73 -85.99 3.23
N LYS A 279 -92.95 -84.97 2.39
CA LYS A 279 -94.27 -84.71 1.78
C LYS A 279 -94.73 -85.87 0.90
N LEU A 280 -93.84 -86.46 0.10
CA LEU A 280 -94.16 -87.63 -0.72
C LEU A 280 -94.51 -88.85 0.15
N CYS A 281 -93.74 -89.14 1.20
CA CYS A 281 -94.05 -90.19 2.16
C CYS A 281 -95.40 -89.95 2.84
N ASN A 282 -95.69 -88.72 3.27
CA ASN A 282 -96.98 -88.35 3.85
C ASN A 282 -98.13 -88.56 2.86
N MET A 283 -97.96 -88.14 1.60
CA MET A 283 -98.95 -88.40 0.54
C MET A 283 -99.13 -89.90 0.28
N GLN A 284 -98.06 -90.69 0.26
CA GLN A 284 -98.13 -92.14 0.13
C GLN A 284 -98.88 -92.79 1.30
N ASN A 285 -98.64 -92.32 2.53
CA ASN A 285 -99.39 -92.76 3.71
C ASN A 285 -100.88 -92.41 3.60
N ILE A 286 -101.21 -91.19 3.17
CA ILE A 286 -102.59 -90.78 2.91
C ILE A 286 -103.24 -91.67 1.83
N ILE A 287 -102.52 -92.00 0.75
CA ILE A 287 -103.01 -92.91 -0.29
C ILE A 287 -103.27 -94.31 0.27
N LEU A 288 -102.39 -94.81 1.16
CA LEU A 288 -102.59 -96.10 1.83
C LEU A 288 -103.80 -96.07 2.76
N ASP A 289 -104.00 -94.99 3.51
CA ASP A 289 -105.16 -94.82 4.38
C ASP A 289 -106.46 -94.68 3.58
N LEU A 290 -106.45 -93.94 2.47
CA LEU A 290 -107.58 -93.88 1.53
C LEU A 290 -107.88 -95.25 0.92
N LYS A 291 -106.85 -96.04 0.57
CA LYS A 291 -107.05 -97.43 0.11
C LYS A 291 -107.67 -98.31 1.20
N LYS A 292 -107.27 -98.16 2.47
CA LYS A 292 -107.91 -98.86 3.59
C LYS A 292 -109.38 -98.47 3.72
N ILE A 293 -109.70 -97.17 3.68
CA ILE A 293 -111.08 -96.67 3.73
C ILE A 293 -111.90 -97.20 2.55
N LEU A 294 -111.31 -97.24 1.35
CA LEU A 294 -111.95 -97.78 0.14
C LEU A 294 -112.24 -99.27 0.28
N ASN A 295 -111.31 -100.04 0.86
CA ASN A 295 -111.52 -101.45 1.13
C ASN A 295 -112.61 -101.67 2.19
N THR A 296 -112.62 -100.89 3.28
CA THR A 296 -113.68 -100.99 4.30
C THR A 296 -115.04 -100.58 3.76
N THR A 297 -115.11 -99.57 2.89
CA THR A 297 -116.37 -99.16 2.25
C THR A 297 -116.85 -100.21 1.25
N LYS A 298 -115.94 -100.87 0.54
CA LYS A 298 -116.25 -102.02 -0.31
C LYS A 298 -116.80 -103.21 0.50
N GLU A 299 -116.17 -103.54 1.63
CA GLU A 299 -116.65 -104.57 2.57
C GLU A 299 -118.02 -104.22 3.18
N THR A 300 -118.31 -102.95 3.45
CA THR A 300 -119.65 -102.53 3.89
C THR A 300 -120.67 -102.58 2.77
N SER A 301 -120.29 -102.25 1.53
CA SER A 301 -121.18 -102.35 0.36
C SER A 301 -121.56 -103.81 0.10
N GLU A 302 -120.60 -104.72 0.18
CA GLU A 302 -120.83 -106.17 0.07
C GLU A 302 -121.76 -106.67 1.19
N ARG A 303 -121.61 -106.17 2.43
CA ARG A 303 -122.55 -106.46 3.53
C ARG A 303 -123.97 -105.91 3.30
N TYR A 304 -124.12 -104.71 2.74
CA TYR A 304 -125.43 -104.16 2.40
C TYR A 304 -126.10 -104.93 1.26
N GLN A 305 -125.31 -105.39 0.28
CA GLN A 305 -125.81 -106.17 -0.86
C GLN A 305 -126.34 -107.54 -0.42
N SER A 306 -125.62 -108.26 0.46
CA SER A 306 -126.12 -109.53 1.02
C SER A 306 -127.36 -109.37 1.92
N ASN A 307 -127.53 -108.23 2.58
CA ASN A 307 -128.72 -107.98 3.42
C ASN A 307 -129.97 -107.66 2.58
N ASN A 308 -129.79 -107.09 1.38
CA ASN A 308 -130.88 -106.76 0.47
C ASN A 308 -131.44 -108.00 -0.23
N GLU A 309 -130.58 -108.96 -0.60
CA GLU A 309 -131.02 -110.26 -1.16
C GLU A 309 -131.92 -111.04 -0.18
N LEU A 310 -131.60 -111.00 1.11
CA LEU A 310 -132.35 -111.66 2.18
C LEU A 310 -133.73 -111.02 2.47
N LEU A 311 -133.86 -109.72 2.18
CA LEU A 311 -135.13 -108.99 2.29
C LEU A 311 -136.04 -109.25 1.08
N GLN A 312 -135.45 -109.39 -0.10
CA GLN A 312 -136.17 -109.70 -1.34
C GLN A 312 -136.83 -111.09 -1.26
N GLU A 313 -136.10 -112.09 -0.75
CA GLU A 313 -136.60 -113.47 -0.58
C GLU A 313 -137.75 -113.59 0.45
N LYS A 314 -137.79 -112.69 1.45
CA LYS A 314 -138.92 -112.61 2.41
C LYS A 314 -140.14 -111.93 1.83
N PHE A 315 -139.96 -110.97 0.93
CA PHE A 315 -141.07 -110.26 0.29
C PHE A 315 -141.78 -111.18 -0.73
N ASP A 316 -141.03 -111.99 -1.47
CA ASP A 316 -141.60 -112.93 -2.45
C ASP A 316 -142.47 -114.02 -1.78
N LYS A 317 -142.07 -114.53 -0.61
CA LYS A 317 -142.88 -115.48 0.17
C LYS A 317 -144.19 -114.90 0.71
N ILE A 318 -144.19 -113.62 1.09
CA ILE A 318 -145.42 -112.94 1.55
C ILE A 318 -146.37 -112.73 0.37
N ASN A 319 -145.84 -112.43 -0.82
CA ASN A 319 -146.64 -112.20 -2.01
C ASN A 319 -147.30 -113.49 -2.54
N GLU A 320 -146.62 -114.64 -2.44
CA GLU A 320 -147.21 -115.95 -2.77
C GLU A 320 -148.38 -116.33 -1.85
N GLU A 321 -148.24 -116.11 -0.54
CA GLU A 321 -149.31 -116.39 0.43
C GLU A 321 -150.50 -115.45 0.26
N PHE A 322 -150.26 -114.18 -0.08
CA PHE A 322 -151.32 -113.21 -0.38
C PHE A 322 -152.09 -113.58 -1.65
N HIS A 323 -151.40 -114.04 -2.69
CA HIS A 323 -152.06 -114.54 -3.90
C HIS A 323 -152.88 -115.80 -3.65
N LYS A 324 -152.41 -116.74 -2.81
CA LYS A 324 -153.19 -117.93 -2.41
C LYS A 324 -154.44 -117.55 -1.62
N PHE A 325 -154.37 -116.55 -0.75
CA PHE A 325 -155.51 -116.07 0.03
C PHE A 325 -156.59 -115.41 -0.83
N VAL A 326 -156.19 -114.54 -1.77
CA VAL A 326 -157.13 -113.89 -2.70
C VAL A 326 -157.82 -114.91 -3.60
N THR A 327 -157.09 -115.97 -4.01
CA THR A 327 -157.62 -117.04 -4.88
C THR A 327 -158.59 -117.98 -4.13
N PHE A 328 -158.48 -118.09 -2.80
CA PHE A 328 -159.33 -118.98 -1.98
C PHE A 328 -160.61 -118.30 -1.46
N ALA A 329 -160.58 -116.99 -1.19
CA ALA A 329 -161.72 -116.26 -0.62
C ALA A 329 -162.81 -115.87 -1.65
N PHE A 330 -162.48 -115.82 -2.95
CA PHE A 330 -163.42 -115.42 -4.01
C PHE A 330 -163.65 -116.53 -5.03
N ASN A 331 -164.58 -117.45 -4.75
CA ASN A 331 -165.10 -118.39 -5.73
C ASN A 331 -166.08 -117.69 -6.69
N SER A 332 -165.61 -117.12 -7.81
CA SER A 332 -166.42 -116.91 -9.05
C SER A 332 -165.57 -116.60 -10.29
N VAL A 333 -165.74 -117.44 -11.32
CA VAL A 333 -165.84 -117.21 -12.79
C VAL A 333 -165.46 -115.81 -13.35
N PRO A 334 -164.75 -115.73 -14.51
CA PRO A 334 -163.95 -114.58 -14.88
C PRO A 334 -164.76 -113.48 -15.59
N LYS A 335 -164.86 -112.33 -14.93
CA LYS A 335 -164.83 -110.97 -15.50
C LYS A 335 -164.96 -109.98 -14.34
N GLN A 336 -163.99 -109.07 -14.22
CA GLN A 336 -163.96 -107.90 -13.31
C GLN A 336 -163.23 -108.03 -11.96
N THR A 337 -162.03 -108.61 -11.97
CA THR A 337 -160.97 -108.28 -10.99
C THR A 337 -159.72 -107.74 -11.68
N GLU A 338 -159.93 -106.88 -12.68
CA GLU A 338 -158.95 -105.83 -13.00
C GLU A 338 -159.09 -104.78 -11.90
N PHE A 339 -158.23 -104.82 -10.87
CA PHE A 339 -157.76 -103.66 -10.07
C PHE A 339 -156.94 -104.11 -8.84
N VAL A 340 -156.21 -105.22 -8.94
CA VAL A 340 -155.13 -105.50 -8.00
C VAL A 340 -153.82 -105.68 -8.78
N LEU A 341 -153.16 -104.51 -8.92
CA LEU A 341 -151.73 -104.25 -9.09
C LEU A 341 -151.07 -104.47 -10.46
N PRO A 342 -150.27 -103.48 -10.90
CA PRO A 342 -148.93 -103.76 -11.37
C PRO A 342 -147.88 -103.16 -10.42
N SER A 343 -147.12 -104.08 -9.84
CA SER A 343 -145.80 -103.91 -9.26
C SER A 343 -144.79 -103.35 -10.27
N GLY A 344 -143.87 -102.52 -9.78
CA GLY A 344 -142.54 -102.33 -10.36
C GLY A 344 -142.41 -101.34 -11.53
N SER A 345 -142.24 -100.04 -11.24
CA SER A 345 -141.53 -99.10 -12.15
C SER A 345 -141.16 -97.71 -11.61
N ILE A 346 -141.30 -97.36 -10.32
CA ILE A 346 -141.11 -95.94 -9.88
C ILE A 346 -139.71 -95.61 -9.31
N TYR A 347 -138.78 -96.55 -9.11
CA TYR A 347 -137.58 -96.29 -8.30
C TYR A 347 -136.28 -95.89 -9.03
N SER A 348 -136.26 -95.66 -10.35
CA SER A 348 -134.99 -95.44 -11.07
C SER A 348 -134.72 -94.03 -11.63
N GLU A 349 -135.62 -93.05 -11.49
CA GLU A 349 -135.43 -91.72 -12.12
C GLU A 349 -134.95 -90.57 -11.19
N GLN A 350 -134.64 -90.81 -9.91
CA GLN A 350 -134.23 -89.73 -8.98
C GLN A 350 -132.73 -89.66 -8.61
N MET A 351 -131.86 -90.54 -9.12
CA MET A 351 -130.43 -90.56 -8.73
C MET A 351 -129.47 -89.82 -9.69
N ASP A 352 -129.89 -89.43 -10.90
CA ASP A 352 -128.95 -88.88 -11.90
C ASP A 352 -128.86 -87.35 -11.96
N GLN A 353 -129.74 -86.60 -11.28
CA GLN A 353 -129.75 -85.12 -11.38
C GLN A 353 -128.90 -84.38 -10.33
N THR A 354 -128.38 -85.03 -9.28
CA THR A 354 -127.59 -84.33 -8.23
C THR A 354 -126.06 -84.52 -8.33
N SER A 355 -125.58 -85.35 -9.25
CA SER A 355 -124.15 -85.66 -9.41
C SER A 355 -123.39 -84.60 -10.25
N ASN A 356 -124.06 -83.92 -11.17
CA ASN A 356 -123.39 -83.00 -12.11
C ASN A 356 -123.17 -81.57 -11.58
N GLU A 357 -123.91 -81.09 -10.58
CA GLU A 357 -123.71 -79.72 -10.06
C GLU A 357 -122.51 -79.56 -9.11
N LYS A 358 -121.97 -80.66 -8.55
CA LYS A 358 -120.81 -80.61 -7.64
C LYS A 358 -119.46 -80.68 -8.34
N LEU A 359 -119.39 -81.18 -9.58
CA LEU A 359 -118.13 -81.31 -10.33
C LEU A 359 -117.67 -79.97 -10.94
N ASP A 360 -118.62 -79.14 -11.40
CA ASP A 360 -118.33 -77.82 -11.99
C ASP A 360 -117.85 -76.78 -10.97
N LYS A 361 -118.19 -76.95 -9.69
CA LYS A 361 -117.74 -76.05 -8.62
C LYS A 361 -116.28 -76.29 -8.20
N TYR A 362 -115.76 -77.51 -8.36
CA TYR A 362 -114.37 -77.84 -8.02
C TYR A 362 -113.37 -77.43 -9.12
N ASN A 363 -113.75 -77.58 -10.40
CA ASN A 363 -112.87 -77.21 -11.52
C ASN A 363 -112.63 -75.69 -11.64
N ARG A 364 -113.58 -74.84 -11.19
CA ARG A 364 -113.38 -73.37 -11.15
C ARG A 364 -112.36 -72.93 -10.10
N ILE A 365 -112.11 -73.70 -9.04
CA ILE A 365 -111.14 -73.35 -7.99
C ILE A 365 -109.70 -73.66 -8.44
N CYS A 366 -109.50 -74.67 -9.29
CA CYS A 366 -108.15 -75.04 -9.75
C CYS A 366 -107.55 -74.08 -10.79
N GLN A 367 -108.36 -73.31 -11.53
CA GLN A 367 -107.83 -72.32 -12.49
C GLN A 367 -107.36 -71.01 -11.83
N TYR A 368 -107.90 -70.62 -10.67
CA TYR A 368 -107.47 -69.40 -9.98
C TYR A 368 -106.10 -69.53 -9.28
N VAL A 369 -105.69 -70.74 -8.88
CA VAL A 369 -104.44 -70.95 -8.13
C VAL A 369 -103.18 -71.00 -9.03
N LEU A 370 -103.33 -71.19 -10.34
CA LEU A 370 -102.19 -71.24 -11.27
C LEU A 370 -101.74 -69.85 -11.79
N VAL A 371 -102.55 -68.81 -11.63
CA VAL A 371 -102.23 -67.45 -12.14
C VAL A 371 -101.45 -66.61 -11.12
N GLU A 372 -101.54 -66.90 -9.82
CA GLU A 372 -100.82 -66.13 -8.78
C GLU A 372 -99.34 -66.52 -8.56
N LYS A 373 -98.78 -67.45 -9.35
CA LYS A 373 -97.37 -67.89 -9.22
C LYS A 373 -96.43 -67.41 -10.34
N GLN A 374 -96.87 -66.49 -11.20
CA GLN A 374 -96.06 -65.94 -12.29
C GLN A 374 -95.81 -64.42 -12.23
N ASN A 375 -96.04 -63.76 -11.08
CA ASN A 375 -95.54 -62.41 -10.82
C ASN A 375 -94.54 -62.37 -9.67
#